data_AF-W7QI43-F1
#
_entry.id   AF-W7QI43-F1
#
_cell.length_a   1.000
_cell.length_b   1.000
_cell.length_c   1.000
_cell.angle_alpha   90.00
_cell.angle_beta   90.00
_cell.angle_gamma   90.00
#
_symmetry.space_group_name_H-M   'P 1'
#
loop_
_entity.id
_entity.type
_entity.pdbx_description
1 polymer ?
#
loop_
_entity_poly.entity_id
_entity_poly.type
_entity_poly.pdbx_seq_one_letter_code
_entity_poly.pdbx_strand_id
1 'polypeptide(L)' 'MLPAWPITRPSGQVHTHSLDGRKVIFPAEALRRVVTRDGVHGRFRLTFTDAGRFIAIQRLSR' A
#
# COMPACT_ATOMS: atom_id res chain seq x y z
N MET A 1 -10.83 -20.15 -29.84
CA MET A 1 -10.82 -18.71 -29.50
C MET A 1 -11.12 -18.60 -28.01
N LEU A 2 -10.09 -18.52 -27.17
CA LEU A 2 -10.22 -18.47 -25.70
C LEU A 2 -10.43 -17.02 -25.26
N PRO A 3 -11.35 -16.71 -24.33
CA PRO A 3 -11.50 -15.35 -23.83
C PRO A 3 -10.31 -14.98 -22.92
N ALA A 4 -9.82 -13.76 -23.08
CA ALA A 4 -8.78 -13.19 -22.23
C ALA A 4 -9.31 -13.02 -20.80
N TRP A 5 -8.86 -13.88 -19.88
CA TRP A 5 -9.10 -13.67 -18.45
C TRP A 5 -8.34 -12.40 -18.01
N PRO A 6 -8.94 -11.47 -17.25
CA PRO A 6 -8.18 -10.37 -16.68
C PRO A 6 -7.15 -10.97 -15.72
N ILE A 7 -5.87 -10.77 -16.00
CA ILE A 7 -4.78 -11.15 -15.12
C ILE A 7 -4.81 -10.19 -13.93
N THR A 8 -5.80 -10.34 -13.05
CA THR A 8 -5.78 -9.70 -11.74
C THR A 8 -4.67 -10.40 -10.97
N ARG A 9 -3.48 -9.80 -11.00
CA ARG A 9 -2.35 -10.27 -10.18
C ARG A 9 -2.83 -10.33 -8.73
N PRO A 10 -2.39 -11.32 -7.92
CA PRO A 10 -2.79 -11.39 -6.52
C PRO A 10 -2.46 -10.07 -5.84
N SER A 11 -3.50 -9.29 -5.56
CA SER A 11 -3.44 -8.01 -4.87
C SER A 11 -3.28 -8.32 -3.39
N GLY A 12 -2.09 -8.75 -2.99
CA GLY A 12 -1.77 -8.96 -1.58
C GLY A 12 -2.15 -7.70 -0.79
N GLN A 13 -2.81 -7.87 0.35
CA GLN A 13 -3.13 -6.74 1.23
C GLN A 13 -2.06 -6.63 2.29
N VAL A 14 -1.66 -5.39 2.58
CA VAL A 14 -0.72 -5.08 3.65
C VAL A 14 -1.52 -4.53 4.81
N HIS A 15 -1.37 -5.14 5.99
CA HIS A 15 -1.96 -4.66 7.23
C HIS A 15 -0.88 -3.97 8.06
N THR A 16 -1.10 -2.72 8.44
CA THR A 16 -0.19 -1.96 9.30
C THR A 16 -0.95 -1.26 10.41
N HIS A 17 -0.21 -0.74 11.39
CA HIS A 17 -0.73 0.19 12.37
C HIS A 17 -0.15 1.58 12.10
N SER A 18 -0.99 2.61 12.14
CA SER A 18 -0.53 4.00 12.20
C SER A 18 0.13 4.26 13.55
N LEU A 19 0.92 5.33 13.61
CA LEU A 19 1.54 5.79 14.86
C LEU A 19 0.49 6.17 15.93
N ASP A 20 -0.70 6.57 15.50
CA ASP A 20 -1.85 6.86 16.36
C ASP A 20 -2.65 5.61 16.77
N GLY A 21 -2.17 4.40 16.43
CA GLY A 21 -2.79 3.12 16.78
C GLY A 21 -3.89 2.62 15.84
N ARG A 22 -4.23 3.37 14.79
CA ARG A 22 -5.26 2.97 13.82
C ARG A 22 -4.76 1.83 12.93
N LYS A 23 -5.62 0.85 12.62
CA LYS A 23 -5.32 -0.18 11.64
C LYS A 23 -5.45 0.40 10.22
N VAL A 24 -4.44 0.22 9.40
CA VAL A 24 -4.43 0.70 8.01
C VAL A 24 -4.18 -0.47 7.08
N ILE A 25 -4.98 -0.54 6.02
CA ILE A 25 -4.91 -1.59 5.01
C ILE A 25 -4.75 -0.94 3.66
N PHE A 26 -3.77 -1.37 2.89
CA PHE A 26 -3.56 -0.90 1.52
C PHE A 26 -2.99 -2.02 0.65
N PRO A 27 -3.14 -1.93 -0.68
CA PRO A 27 -2.67 -2.97 -1.59
C PRO A 27 -1.13 -3.02 -1.62
N ALA A 28 -0.55 -4.22 -1.63
CA ALA A 28 0.91 -4.46 -1.55
C ALA A 28 1.68 -3.83 -2.71
N GLU A 29 1.03 -3.66 -3.86
CA GLU A 29 1.54 -2.90 -5.01
C GLU A 29 1.90 -1.44 -4.67
N ALA A 30 1.28 -0.85 -3.65
CA ALA A 30 1.66 0.48 -3.15
C ALA A 30 3.08 0.48 -2.54
N LEU A 31 3.53 -0.62 -1.93
CA LEU A 31 4.89 -0.74 -1.37
C LEU A 31 5.94 -0.92 -2.44
N ARG A 32 5.57 -1.35 -3.65
CA ARG A 32 6.53 -1.71 -4.69
C ARG A 32 7.48 -0.57 -5.08
N ARG A 33 7.12 0.69 -4.79
CA ARG A 33 7.95 1.88 -4.99
C ARG A 33 8.82 2.28 -3.79
N VAL A 34 8.56 1.73 -2.60
CA VAL A 34 9.21 2.12 -1.34
C VAL A 34 9.82 0.95 -0.58
N VAL A 35 9.60 -0.29 -1.04
CA VAL A 35 10.17 -1.51 -0.48
C VAL A 35 11.63 -1.60 -0.88
N THR A 36 12.49 -1.71 0.12
CA THR A 36 13.91 -2.01 -0.05
C THR A 36 14.11 -3.52 0.06
N ARG A 37 15.30 -4.03 -0.29
CA ARG A 37 15.64 -5.45 -0.11
C ARG A 37 15.47 -5.91 1.35
N ASP A 38 15.68 -5.00 2.32
CA ASP A 38 15.49 -5.23 3.75
C ASP A 38 14.04 -5.06 4.23
N GLY A 39 13.10 -4.77 3.32
CA GLY A 39 11.69 -4.53 3.62
C GLY A 39 11.32 -3.04 3.66
N VAL A 40 10.30 -2.70 4.45
CA VAL A 40 9.75 -1.34 4.56
C VAL A 40 10.04 -0.79 5.96
N HIS A 41 11.08 0.03 6.07
CA HIS A 41 11.50 0.66 7.33
C HIS A 41 11.41 2.17 7.22
N GLY A 42 10.80 2.86 8.19
CA GLY A 42 10.72 4.32 8.24
C GLY A 42 9.31 4.85 8.48
N ARG A 43 9.14 6.17 8.41
CA ARG A 43 7.83 6.82 8.54
C ARG A 43 7.24 7.08 7.15
N PHE A 44 5.98 6.75 6.98
CA PHE A 44 5.25 6.95 5.73
C PHE A 44 3.97 7.72 6.02
N ARG A 45 3.65 8.67 5.12
CA ARG A 45 2.35 9.32 5.08
C ARG A 45 1.49 8.61 4.05
N LEU A 46 0.37 8.09 4.50
CA LEU A 46 -0.68 7.51 3.67
C LEU A 46 -1.77 8.58 3.49
N THR A 47 -2.16 8.85 2.25
CA THR A 47 -3.22 9.80 1.93
C THR A 47 -4.44 9.02 1.46
N PHE A 48 -5.60 9.32 2.04
CA PHE A 48 -6.88 8.71 1.70
C PHE A 48 -7.88 9.78 1.28
N THR A 49 -8.88 9.38 0.49
CA THR A 49 -10.06 10.21 0.26
C THR A 49 -10.93 10.24 1.51
N ASP A 50 -11.89 11.17 1.56
CA ASP A 50 -12.92 11.21 2.60
C ASP A 50 -13.71 9.88 2.68
N ALA A 51 -13.96 9.25 1.53
CA ALA A 51 -14.56 7.92 1.43
C ALA A 51 -13.61 6.75 1.81
N GLY A 52 -12.42 7.00 2.33
CA GLY A 52 -11.47 5.99 2.80
C GLY A 52 -10.68 5.27 1.71
N ARG A 53 -10.67 5.78 0.46
CA ARG A 53 -9.91 5.17 -0.64
C ARG A 53 -8.45 5.62 -0.60
N PHE A 54 -7.52 4.67 -0.72
CA PHE A 54 -6.08 4.96 -0.81
C PHE A 54 -5.76 5.82 -2.04
N ILE A 55 -5.06 6.94 -1.83
CA ILE A 55 -4.59 7.85 -2.88
C ILE A 55 -3.09 7.70 -3.10
N ALA A 56 -2.29 7.81 -2.03
CA ALA A 56 -0.84 7.88 -2.14
C ALA A 56 -0.12 7.42 -0.87
N ILE A 57 1.11 6.93 -1.04
CA ILE A 57 2.08 6.67 0.03
C ILE A 57 3.35 7.48 -0.27
N GLN A 58 3.82 8.23 0.72
CA GLN A 58 5.07 8.97 0.63
C GLN A 58 5.95 8.65 1.83
N ARG A 59 7.23 8.35 1.57
CA ARG A 59 8.23 8.24 2.63
C ARG A 59 8.49 9.63 3.19
N LEU A 60 8.38 9.79 4.49
CA LEU A 60 8.83 11.00 5.17
C LEU A 60 10.33 10.82 5.41
N SER A 61 11.17 11.52 4.65
CA SER A 61 12.56 11.71 5.10
C SER A 61 12.50 12.64 6.32
N ARG A 62 13.33 12.36 7.31
CA ARG A 62 13.50 13.25 8.46
C ARG A 62 13.82 14.67 8.01
#